data_AF-A0AAD1VQX9-F1
#
_entry.id   AF-A0AAD1VQX9-F1
#
_cell.length_a   1.000
_cell.length_b   1.000
_cell.length_c   1.000
_cell.angle_alpha   90.00
_cell.angle_beta   90.00
_cell.angle_gamma   90.00
#
_symmetry.space_group_name_H-M   'P 1'
#
loop_
_entity.id
_entity.type
_entity.pdbx_description
1 polymer ?
#
loop_
_entity_poly.entity_id
_entity_poly.type
_entity_poly.pdbx_seq_one_letter_code
_entity_poly.pdbx_strand_id
1 'polypeptide(L)'
;MNFFGHKPSLTADPLQTAGHEERDEAASITPSGTLTDLHIAENLTRSHFEHAMEQMADKLIQTWQQTADQIKREVRDLSARTSAVEKRHTELEAAQTLTSEHLQDLQRKAYARGLMRAYAPDIPADMLLVDRIHRVAKPKNLPDSIPRDVLLRAHYFHIKELVLRAHRSKADPHEDFPSVRIMPDISSATLRRRKDFLRTTTALRTN
;
A
#
# COMPACT_ATOMS: atom_id res chain seq x y z
N MET A 1 -10.45 17.66 -1.04
CA MET A 1 -11.46 16.58 -1.00
C MET A 1 -11.31 15.88 0.34
N ASN A 2 -12.19 16.21 1.29
CA ASN A 2 -12.15 15.69 2.66
C ASN A 2 -13.00 14.43 2.74
N PHE A 3 -12.38 13.27 2.98
CA PHE A 3 -13.09 12.05 3.35
C PHE A 3 -13.22 11.98 4.87
N PHE A 4 -14.33 12.49 5.38
CA PHE A 4 -14.74 12.28 6.77
C PHE A 4 -15.25 10.86 6.93
N GLY A 5 -14.55 10.07 7.75
CA GLY A 5 -14.98 8.74 8.17
C GLY A 5 -16.18 8.82 9.11
N HIS A 6 -17.30 8.27 8.68
CA HIS A 6 -18.43 7.97 9.55
C HIS A 6 -18.04 6.87 10.54
N LYS A 7 -18.08 7.19 11.84
CA LYS A 7 -18.06 6.20 12.90
C LYS A 7 -19.41 5.47 12.96
N PRO A 8 -19.47 4.13 13.07
CA PRO A 8 -20.72 3.44 13.33
C PRO A 8 -21.18 3.72 14.78
N SER A 9 -22.42 4.20 14.91
CA SER A 9 -23.10 4.39 16.18
C SER A 9 -23.51 3.04 16.78
N LEU A 10 -22.97 2.70 17.94
CA LEU A 10 -23.46 1.61 18.79
C LEU A 10 -24.77 2.06 19.45
N THR A 11 -25.90 1.67 18.86
CA THR A 11 -27.21 1.71 19.51
C THR A 11 -27.31 0.50 20.44
N ALA A 12 -27.21 0.75 21.74
CA ALA A 12 -27.52 -0.22 22.78
C ALA A 12 -29.03 -0.29 22.97
N ASP A 13 -29.62 -1.47 22.78
CA ASP A 13 -31.02 -1.72 23.09
C ASP A 13 -31.24 -1.81 24.61
N PRO A 14 -32.27 -1.14 25.15
CA PRO A 14 -32.59 -1.22 26.57
C PRO A 14 -33.36 -2.52 26.89
N LEU A 15 -32.87 -3.27 27.87
CA LEU A 15 -33.57 -4.36 28.53
C LEU A 15 -34.91 -3.87 29.10
N GLN A 16 -36.01 -4.30 28.50
CA GLN A 16 -37.36 -4.19 29.06
C GLN A 16 -37.53 -5.22 30.18
N THR A 17 -37.47 -4.76 31.44
CA THR A 17 -37.96 -5.51 32.60
C THR A 17 -39.47 -5.38 32.68
N ALA A 18 -40.20 -6.41 32.25
CA ALA A 18 -41.62 -6.56 32.50
C ALA A 18 -41.83 -6.98 33.96
N GLY A 19 -42.47 -6.10 34.74
CA GLY A 19 -43.01 -6.44 36.05
C GLY A 19 -44.23 -7.34 35.88
N HIS A 20 -44.26 -8.41 36.67
CA HIS A 20 -45.50 -9.11 37.00
C HIS A 20 -45.67 -9.04 38.52
N GLU A 21 -46.56 -8.14 38.94
CA GLU A 21 -47.22 -8.22 40.24
C GLU A 21 -48.16 -9.42 40.20
N GLU A 22 -47.92 -10.40 41.07
CA GLU A 22 -48.91 -11.43 41.38
C GLU A 22 -49.14 -11.36 42.89
N ARG A 23 -50.25 -10.72 43.25
CA ARG A 23 -50.94 -10.96 44.51
C ARG A 23 -51.51 -12.36 44.43
N ASP A 24 -51.37 -13.16 45.48
CA ASP A 24 -52.46 -14.03 45.92
C ASP A 24 -52.29 -14.55 47.36
N GLU A 25 -53.42 -14.42 48.06
CA GLU A 25 -54.00 -15.22 49.14
C GLU A 25 -53.08 -15.97 50.13
N ALA A 26 -52.99 -15.40 51.33
CA ALA A 26 -52.56 -16.09 52.54
C ALA A 26 -53.67 -17.04 53.05
N ALA A 27 -53.66 -18.29 52.55
CA ALA A 27 -54.39 -19.39 53.18
C ALA A 27 -53.54 -20.02 54.30
N SER A 28 -53.98 -19.80 55.54
CA SER A 28 -53.46 -20.45 56.75
C SER A 28 -53.79 -21.94 56.73
N ILE A 29 -52.86 -22.78 56.26
CA ILE A 29 -52.90 -24.23 56.40
C ILE A 29 -51.95 -24.62 57.54
N THR A 30 -52.50 -25.14 58.64
CA THR A 30 -51.74 -25.75 59.74
C THR A 30 -51.32 -27.16 59.34
N PRO A 31 -50.02 -27.50 59.28
CA PRO A 31 -49.59 -28.85 58.96
C PRO A 31 -49.58 -29.70 60.24
N SER A 32 -50.63 -30.50 60.44
CA SER A 32 -50.58 -31.68 61.30
C SER A 32 -50.00 -32.83 60.48
N GLY A 33 -48.70 -32.72 60.17
CA GLY A 33 -47.93 -33.72 59.43
C GLY A 33 -46.95 -34.41 60.36
N THR A 34 -46.99 -35.74 60.40
CA THR A 34 -46.04 -36.60 61.10
C THR A 34 -44.60 -36.29 60.67
N LEU A 35 -43.73 -36.05 61.65
CA LEU A 35 -42.34 -35.56 61.53
C LEU A 35 -41.45 -36.35 60.53
N THR A 36 -41.85 -37.56 60.17
CA THR A 36 -41.17 -38.43 59.21
C THR A 36 -41.45 -38.09 57.75
N ASP A 37 -42.64 -37.55 57.41
CA ASP A 37 -43.02 -37.30 56.01
C ASP A 37 -42.44 -35.98 55.47
N LEU A 38 -42.26 -34.99 56.34
CA LEU A 38 -41.60 -33.72 56.02
C LEU A 38 -40.13 -33.91 55.60
N HIS A 39 -39.40 -34.78 56.28
CA HIS A 39 -37.99 -35.06 55.95
C HIS A 39 -37.82 -35.78 54.61
N ILE A 40 -38.79 -36.61 54.20
CA ILE A 40 -38.74 -37.30 52.90
C ILE A 40 -39.01 -36.29 51.76
N ALA A 41 -39.96 -35.37 51.95
CA ALA A 41 -40.24 -34.31 50.98
C ALA A 41 -39.09 -33.29 50.84
N GLU A 42 -38.45 -32.90 51.94
CA GLU A 42 -37.27 -32.01 51.93
C GLU A 42 -36.07 -32.65 51.21
N ASN A 43 -35.80 -33.92 51.44
CA ASN A 43 -34.68 -34.61 50.78
C ASN A 43 -34.93 -34.81 49.27
N LEU A 44 -36.17 -35.10 48.87
CA LEU A 44 -36.53 -35.27 47.46
C LEU A 44 -36.44 -33.94 46.67
N THR A 45 -36.92 -32.85 47.26
CA THR A 45 -36.86 -31.50 46.64
C THR A 45 -35.42 -31.00 46.49
N ARG A 46 -34.57 -31.27 47.49
CA ARG A 46 -33.14 -30.97 47.42
C ARG A 46 -32.43 -31.76 46.31
N SER A 47 -32.69 -33.06 46.21
CA SER A 47 -32.09 -33.90 45.16
C SER A 47 -32.50 -33.44 43.75
N HIS A 48 -33.77 -33.10 43.54
CA HIS A 48 -34.23 -32.55 42.26
C HIS A 48 -33.58 -31.20 41.92
N PHE A 49 -33.42 -30.32 42.91
CA PHE A 49 -32.76 -29.03 42.71
C PHE A 49 -31.27 -29.21 42.36
N GLU A 50 -30.55 -30.08 43.08
CA GLU A 50 -29.15 -30.40 42.80
C GLU A 50 -28.99 -30.96 41.39
N HIS A 51 -29.87 -31.87 40.96
CA HIS A 51 -29.88 -32.40 39.61
C HIS A 51 -30.21 -31.34 38.54
N ALA A 52 -31.17 -30.45 38.80
CA ALA A 52 -31.51 -29.36 37.88
C ALA A 52 -30.34 -28.37 37.72
N MET A 53 -29.64 -28.06 38.81
CA MET A 53 -28.45 -27.22 38.81
C MET A 53 -27.29 -27.86 38.04
N GLU A 54 -27.08 -29.16 38.20
CA GLU A 54 -26.07 -29.92 37.44
C GLU A 54 -26.38 -29.89 35.94
N GLN A 55 -27.63 -30.18 35.56
CA GLN A 55 -28.06 -30.09 34.15
C GLN A 55 -27.91 -28.67 33.58
N MET A 56 -28.19 -27.63 34.37
CA MET A 56 -28.03 -26.25 33.95
C MET A 56 -26.55 -25.89 33.76
N ALA A 57 -25.68 -26.32 34.68
CA ALA A 57 -24.24 -26.12 34.59
C ALA A 57 -23.66 -26.81 33.33
N ASP A 58 -24.07 -28.05 33.06
CA ASP A 58 -23.65 -28.79 31.86
C ASP A 58 -24.09 -28.10 30.57
N LYS A 59 -25.36 -27.63 30.51
CA LYS A 59 -25.86 -26.87 29.36
C LYS A 59 -25.09 -25.56 29.16
N LEU A 60 -24.74 -24.87 30.24
CA LEU A 60 -23.91 -23.67 30.15
C LEU A 60 -22.52 -24.01 29.62
N ILE A 61 -21.86 -25.03 30.15
CA ILE A 61 -20.53 -25.45 29.67
C ILE A 61 -20.58 -25.83 28.20
N GLN A 62 -21.60 -26.58 27.77
CA GLN A 62 -21.77 -26.98 26.37
C GLN A 62 -21.98 -25.76 25.45
N THR A 63 -22.84 -24.82 25.83
CA THR A 63 -23.08 -23.61 25.02
C THR A 63 -21.83 -22.71 24.97
N TRP A 64 -21.09 -22.59 26.07
CA TRP A 64 -19.81 -21.89 26.10
C TRP A 64 -18.75 -22.55 25.21
N GLN A 65 -18.66 -23.87 25.21
CA GLN A 65 -17.73 -24.59 24.33
C GLN A 65 -18.10 -24.41 22.85
N GLN A 66 -19.38 -24.54 22.51
CA GLN A 66 -19.87 -24.36 21.15
C GLN A 66 -19.62 -22.94 20.62
N THR A 67 -19.90 -21.92 21.43
CA THR A 67 -19.66 -20.52 21.06
C THR A 67 -18.16 -20.23 20.93
N ALA A 68 -17.33 -20.74 21.84
CA ALA A 68 -15.87 -20.61 21.75
C ALA A 68 -15.31 -21.25 20.46
N ASP A 69 -15.80 -22.42 20.08
CA ASP A 69 -15.36 -23.11 18.86
C ASP A 69 -15.91 -22.47 17.58
N GLN A 70 -17.08 -21.85 17.65
CA GLN A 70 -17.57 -21.01 16.56
C GLN A 70 -16.68 -19.78 16.36
N ILE A 71 -16.40 -19.03 17.43
CA ILE A 71 -15.53 -17.85 17.37
C ILE A 71 -14.14 -18.22 16.85
N LYS A 72 -13.55 -19.33 17.30
CA LYS A 72 -12.25 -19.80 16.79
C LYS A 72 -12.28 -20.08 15.29
N ARG A 73 -13.37 -20.65 14.78
CA ARG A 73 -13.53 -20.90 13.33
C ARG A 73 -13.63 -19.60 12.56
N GLU A 74 -14.43 -18.65 13.03
CA GLU A 74 -14.59 -17.34 12.41
C GLU A 74 -13.28 -16.53 12.41
N VAL A 75 -12.53 -16.54 13.51
CA VAL A 75 -11.21 -15.87 13.58
C VAL A 75 -10.22 -16.47 12.57
N ARG A 76 -10.22 -17.79 12.40
CA ARG A 76 -9.36 -18.45 11.39
C ARG A 76 -9.79 -18.10 9.97
N ASP A 77 -11.09 -18.09 9.68
CA ASP A 77 -11.61 -17.72 8.36
C ASP A 77 -11.27 -16.26 8.02
N LEU A 78 -11.53 -15.34 8.96
CA LEU A 78 -11.19 -13.92 8.79
C LEU A 78 -9.68 -13.73 8.60
N SER A 79 -8.85 -14.42 9.38
CA SER A 79 -7.40 -14.35 9.20
C SER A 79 -6.96 -14.82 7.81
N ALA A 80 -7.51 -15.94 7.32
CA ALA A 80 -7.22 -16.45 5.99
C ALA A 80 -7.67 -15.46 4.88
N ARG A 81 -8.85 -14.85 5.04
CA ARG A 81 -9.38 -13.84 4.12
C ARG A 81 -8.54 -12.58 4.09
N THR A 82 -8.13 -12.07 5.25
CA THR A 82 -7.25 -10.89 5.34
C THR A 82 -5.91 -11.15 4.67
N SER A 83 -5.28 -12.30 4.93
CA SER A 83 -4.02 -12.66 4.28
C SER A 83 -4.15 -12.77 2.75
N ALA A 84 -5.26 -13.32 2.26
CA ALA A 84 -5.53 -13.40 0.81
C ALA A 84 -5.71 -12.00 0.19
N VAL A 85 -6.37 -11.08 0.89
CA VAL A 85 -6.54 -9.68 0.44
C VAL A 85 -5.21 -8.94 0.43
N GLU A 86 -4.40 -9.06 1.49
CA GLU A 86 -3.06 -8.45 1.56
C GLU A 86 -2.16 -8.94 0.42
N LYS A 87 -2.17 -10.25 0.15
CA LYS A 87 -1.43 -10.82 -0.98
C LYS A 87 -1.87 -10.21 -2.31
N ARG A 88 -3.17 -10.13 -2.58
CA ARG A 88 -3.69 -9.49 -3.80
C ARG A 88 -3.33 -8.02 -3.89
N HIS A 89 -3.36 -7.29 -2.77
CA HIS A 89 -2.98 -5.89 -2.72
C HIS A 89 -1.52 -5.69 -3.14
N THR A 90 -0.60 -6.47 -2.55
CA THR A 90 0.84 -6.39 -2.90
C THR A 90 1.10 -6.74 -4.38
N GLU A 91 0.40 -7.73 -4.93
CA GLU A 91 0.47 -8.09 -6.35
C GLU A 91 -0.03 -6.95 -7.27
N LEU A 92 -1.15 -6.31 -6.91
CA LEU A 92 -1.70 -5.17 -7.65
C LEU A 92 -0.79 -3.95 -7.59
N GLU A 93 -0.21 -3.63 -6.44
CA GLU A 93 0.77 -2.55 -6.30
C GLU A 93 2.00 -2.78 -7.18
N ALA A 94 2.52 -4.01 -7.21
CA ALA A 94 3.64 -4.38 -8.08
C ALA A 94 3.27 -4.20 -9.56
N ALA A 95 2.09 -4.66 -9.99
CA ALA A 95 1.61 -4.51 -11.36
C ALA A 95 1.37 -3.04 -11.75
N GLN A 96 0.81 -2.23 -10.84
CA GLN A 96 0.59 -0.81 -11.05
C GLN A 96 1.93 -0.06 -11.17
N THR A 97 2.93 -0.43 -10.38
CA THR A 97 4.28 0.13 -10.45
C THR A 97 4.91 -0.14 -11.82
N LEU A 98 4.84 -1.38 -12.30
CA LEU A 98 5.35 -1.76 -13.64
C LEU A 98 4.65 -0.98 -14.76
N THR A 99 3.33 -0.83 -14.67
CA THR A 99 2.54 -0.10 -15.67
C THR A 99 2.90 1.38 -15.67
N SER A 100 3.04 1.98 -14.48
CA SER A 100 3.46 3.38 -14.32
C SER A 100 4.87 3.61 -14.87
N GLU A 101 5.82 2.71 -14.58
CA GLU A 101 7.18 2.80 -15.10
C GLU A 101 7.24 2.72 -16.62
N HIS A 102 6.44 1.82 -17.22
CA HIS A 102 6.34 1.68 -18.68
C HIS A 102 5.76 2.93 -19.34
N LEU A 103 4.66 3.48 -18.79
CA LEU A 103 4.07 4.73 -19.30
C LEU A 103 5.06 5.90 -19.20
N GLN A 104 5.78 6.00 -18.08
CA GLN A 104 6.84 7.01 -17.94
C GLN A 104 7.99 6.76 -18.92
N ASP A 105 8.35 5.52 -19.25
CA ASP A 105 9.37 5.20 -20.26
C ASP A 105 8.95 5.67 -21.65
N LEU A 106 7.70 5.40 -22.05
CA LEU A 106 7.14 5.87 -23.31
C LEU A 106 7.13 7.40 -23.40
N GLN A 107 6.71 8.08 -22.33
CA GLN A 107 6.73 9.54 -22.25
C GLN A 107 8.16 10.09 -22.36
N ARG A 108 9.12 9.48 -21.66
CA ARG A 108 10.54 9.86 -21.75
C ARG A 108 11.10 9.66 -23.15
N LYS A 109 10.79 8.54 -23.82
CA LYS A 109 11.20 8.27 -25.21
C LYS A 109 10.60 9.29 -26.16
N ALA A 110 9.31 9.62 -26.02
CA ALA A 110 8.67 10.66 -26.82
C ALA A 110 9.35 12.03 -26.63
N TYR A 111 9.59 12.43 -25.38
CA TYR A 111 10.30 13.67 -25.06
C TYR A 111 11.71 13.69 -25.67
N ALA A 112 12.46 12.60 -25.54
CA ALA A 112 13.80 12.49 -26.12
C ALA A 112 13.80 12.58 -27.65
N ARG A 113 12.81 11.99 -28.33
CA ARG A 113 12.64 12.14 -29.78
C ARG A 113 12.37 13.59 -30.18
N GLY A 114 11.50 14.29 -29.44
CA GLY A 114 11.24 15.72 -29.62
C GLY A 114 12.51 16.56 -29.45
N LEU A 115 13.28 16.27 -28.39
CA LEU A 115 14.56 16.92 -28.12
C LEU A 115 15.56 16.71 -29.26
N MET A 116 15.75 15.46 -29.72
CA MET A 116 16.65 15.17 -30.84
C MET A 116 16.21 15.86 -32.13
N ARG A 117 14.90 15.90 -32.40
CA ARG A 117 14.32 16.59 -33.57
C ARG A 117 14.57 18.10 -33.53
N ALA A 118 14.44 18.73 -32.36
CA ALA A 118 14.69 20.15 -32.15
C ALA A 118 16.17 20.55 -32.38
N TYR A 119 17.10 19.66 -32.02
CA TYR A 119 18.52 19.90 -32.27
C TYR A 119 18.97 19.51 -33.68
N ALA A 120 18.33 18.52 -34.31
CA ALA A 120 18.69 18.03 -35.63
C ALA A 120 17.44 17.83 -36.53
N PRO A 121 16.85 18.93 -37.05
CA PRO A 121 15.59 18.89 -37.79
C PRO A 121 15.70 18.20 -39.15
N ASP A 122 16.89 18.07 -39.71
CA ASP A 122 17.11 17.42 -41.01
C ASP A 122 17.09 15.88 -40.91
N ILE A 123 17.13 15.34 -39.69
CA ILE A 123 17.16 13.89 -39.46
C ILE A 123 15.75 13.31 -39.61
N PRO A 124 15.53 12.32 -40.49
CA PRO A 124 14.25 11.62 -40.64
C PRO A 124 13.72 11.03 -39.32
N ALA A 125 12.40 11.06 -39.12
CA ALA A 125 11.78 10.66 -37.85
C ALA A 125 11.96 9.16 -37.51
N ASP A 126 12.06 8.31 -38.54
CA ASP A 126 12.35 6.89 -38.46
C ASP A 126 13.79 6.59 -37.98
N MET A 127 14.72 7.55 -38.11
CA MET A 127 16.07 7.45 -37.57
C MET A 127 16.19 7.95 -36.12
N LEU A 128 15.16 8.60 -35.57
CA LEU A 128 15.15 9.10 -34.20
C LEU A 128 14.71 8.00 -33.21
N LEU A 129 15.38 6.85 -33.26
CA LEU A 129 15.09 5.71 -32.38
C LEU A 129 15.87 5.80 -31.06
N VAL A 130 15.17 5.50 -29.96
CA VAL A 130 15.73 5.50 -28.60
C VAL A 130 15.64 4.08 -28.05
N ASP A 131 16.78 3.44 -27.85
CA ASP A 131 16.85 2.09 -27.28
C ASP A 131 16.41 2.11 -25.82
N ARG A 132 17.04 2.98 -25.02
CA ARG A 132 16.88 3.03 -23.57
C ARG A 132 16.91 4.47 -23.08
N ILE A 133 16.04 4.77 -22.13
CA ILE A 133 16.04 6.06 -21.41
C ILE A 133 15.67 5.83 -19.94
N HIS A 134 16.50 6.29 -19.02
CA HIS A 134 16.24 6.13 -17.59
C HIS A 134 16.87 7.25 -16.78
N ARG A 135 16.35 7.46 -15.58
CA ARG A 135 16.89 8.45 -14.64
C ARG A 135 18.04 7.84 -13.86
N VAL A 136 19.11 8.59 -13.68
CA VAL A 136 20.23 8.18 -12.83
C VAL A 136 19.78 8.21 -11.37
N ALA A 137 20.31 7.28 -10.57
CA ALA A 137 20.12 7.29 -9.13
C ALA A 137 20.68 8.60 -8.55
N LYS A 138 19.91 9.24 -7.68
CA LYS A 138 20.33 10.48 -7.04
C LYS A 138 21.37 10.14 -5.95
N PRO A 139 22.52 10.82 -5.90
CA PRO A 139 23.43 10.68 -4.77
C PRO A 139 22.74 11.19 -3.49
N LYS A 140 22.97 10.50 -2.36
CA LYS A 140 22.32 10.79 -1.08
C LYS A 140 22.55 12.22 -0.56
N ASN A 141 23.60 12.88 -1.04
CA ASN A 141 24.02 14.22 -0.58
C ASN A 141 23.34 15.38 -1.33
N LEU A 142 22.53 15.11 -2.37
CA LEU A 142 21.88 16.16 -3.15
C LEU A 142 20.45 16.44 -2.65
N PRO A 143 20.04 17.72 -2.49
CA PRO A 143 18.67 18.09 -2.11
C PRO A 143 17.61 17.54 -3.06
N ASP A 144 16.47 17.10 -2.54
CA ASP A 144 15.40 16.47 -3.33
C ASP A 144 14.82 17.34 -4.44
N SER A 145 14.89 18.66 -4.29
CA SER A 145 14.47 19.65 -5.29
C SER A 145 15.25 19.59 -6.60
N ILE A 146 16.49 19.09 -6.59
CA ILE A 146 17.33 19.05 -7.81
C ILE A 146 16.85 17.93 -8.74
N PRO A 147 16.52 18.22 -10.01
CA PRO A 147 16.12 17.20 -10.98
C PRO A 147 17.24 16.17 -11.19
N ARG A 148 16.83 14.92 -11.45
CA ARG A 148 17.78 13.83 -11.71
C ARG A 148 18.22 13.86 -13.17
N ASP A 149 19.49 13.57 -13.40
CA ASP A 149 20.02 13.35 -14.74
C ASP A 149 19.31 12.18 -15.43
N VAL A 150 19.25 12.25 -16.75
CA VAL A 150 18.64 11.22 -17.61
C VAL A 150 19.69 10.67 -18.54
N LEU A 151 19.88 9.36 -18.51
CA LEU A 151 20.72 8.65 -19.47
C LEU A 151 19.87 8.22 -20.66
N LEU A 152 20.33 8.60 -21.85
CA LEU A 152 19.72 8.28 -23.13
C LEU A 152 20.70 7.45 -23.96
N ARG A 153 20.23 6.29 -24.43
CA ARG A 153 20.89 5.53 -25.50
C ARG A 153 20.11 5.71 -26.80
N ALA A 154 20.64 6.55 -27.69
CA ALA A 154 20.18 6.61 -29.07
C ALA A 154 20.55 5.31 -29.79
N HIS A 155 19.67 4.81 -30.65
CA HIS A 155 19.90 3.59 -31.43
C HIS A 155 21.10 3.73 -32.37
N TYR A 156 21.14 4.84 -33.12
CA TYR A 156 22.19 5.12 -34.08
C TYR A 156 23.26 6.05 -33.49
N PHE A 157 24.51 5.58 -33.48
CA PHE A 157 25.64 6.34 -32.94
C PHE A 157 25.85 7.68 -33.66
N HIS A 158 25.71 7.72 -34.99
CA HIS A 158 25.91 8.95 -35.76
C HIS A 158 24.87 10.03 -35.42
N ILE A 159 23.62 9.63 -35.15
CA ILE A 159 22.54 10.54 -34.75
C ILE A 159 22.89 11.21 -33.42
N LYS A 160 23.36 10.42 -32.44
CA LYS A 160 23.85 10.93 -31.15
C LYS A 160 24.94 11.98 -31.34
N GLU A 161 25.93 11.73 -32.20
CA GLU A 161 27.02 12.67 -32.47
C GLU A 161 26.53 13.94 -33.18
N LEU A 162 25.59 13.83 -34.13
CA LEU A 162 24.98 14.99 -34.80
C LEU A 162 24.23 15.89 -33.80
N VAL A 163 23.40 15.30 -32.93
CA VAL A 163 22.67 16.03 -31.88
C VAL A 163 23.65 16.70 -30.91
N LEU A 164 24.69 16.00 -30.46
CA LEU A 164 25.72 16.57 -29.57
C LEU A 164 26.53 17.69 -30.24
N ARG A 165 26.75 17.61 -31.56
CA ARG A 165 27.42 18.67 -32.33
C ARG A 165 26.49 19.88 -32.45
N ALA A 166 25.25 19.66 -32.87
CA ALA A 166 24.25 20.72 -33.01
C ALA A 166 24.01 21.45 -31.69
N HIS A 167 23.92 20.73 -30.57
CA HIS A 167 23.80 21.32 -29.23
C HIS A 167 25.02 22.18 -28.85
N ARG A 168 26.24 21.77 -29.22
CA ARG A 168 27.46 22.54 -28.94
C ARG A 168 27.61 23.77 -29.84
N SER A 169 27.09 23.72 -31.06
CA SER A 169 27.16 24.82 -32.03
C SER A 169 26.13 25.91 -31.77
N LYS A 170 24.97 25.57 -31.18
CA LYS A 170 23.96 26.56 -30.79
C LYS A 170 24.39 27.22 -29.47
N ALA A 171 24.53 28.55 -29.47
CA ALA A 171 24.82 29.31 -28.26
C ALA A 171 23.62 29.31 -27.29
N ASP A 172 22.40 29.30 -27.85
CA ASP A 172 21.17 29.38 -27.08
C ASP A 172 20.40 28.04 -27.04
N PRO A 173 19.80 27.71 -25.89
CA PRO A 173 18.94 26.54 -25.77
C PRO A 173 17.70 26.71 -26.66
N HIS A 174 17.19 25.60 -27.19
CA HIS A 174 15.98 25.61 -28.01
C HIS A 174 14.79 26.16 -27.20
N GLU A 175 13.89 26.93 -27.82
CA GLU A 175 12.75 27.56 -27.14
C GLU A 175 11.86 26.54 -26.41
N ASP A 176 11.61 25.39 -27.04
CA ASP A 176 10.85 24.28 -26.44
C ASP A 176 11.58 23.59 -25.25
N PHE A 177 12.90 23.76 -25.15
CA PHE A 177 13.76 23.05 -24.19
C PHE A 177 14.79 23.99 -23.53
N PRO A 178 14.35 25.09 -22.87
CA PRO A 178 15.22 26.19 -22.48
C PRO A 178 16.24 25.83 -21.39
N SER A 179 15.94 24.81 -20.57
CA SER A 179 16.77 24.40 -19.43
C SER A 179 17.54 23.10 -19.65
N VAL A 180 17.46 22.50 -20.85
CA VAL A 180 18.04 21.19 -21.11
C VAL A 180 19.48 21.32 -21.59
N ARG A 181 20.41 20.82 -20.79
CA ARG A 181 21.82 20.67 -21.17
C ARG A 181 22.09 19.22 -21.59
N ILE A 182 22.65 19.03 -22.79
CA ILE A 182 23.01 17.72 -23.32
C ILE A 182 24.52 17.53 -23.21
N MET A 183 24.95 16.47 -22.53
CA MET A 183 26.36 16.13 -22.36
C MET A 183 26.63 14.70 -22.82
N PRO A 184 27.82 14.40 -23.38
CA PRO A 184 28.19 13.03 -23.68
C PRO A 184 28.38 12.24 -22.39
N ASP A 185 27.90 11.00 -22.35
CA ASP A 185 28.23 10.06 -21.28
C ASP A 185 29.70 9.62 -21.42
N ILE A 186 30.51 10.00 -20.43
CA ILE A 186 31.95 9.76 -20.42
C ILE A 186 32.39 9.24 -19.06
N SER A 187 33.32 8.29 -19.08
CA SER A 187 33.86 7.70 -17.86
C SER A 187 34.54 8.75 -16.96
N SER A 188 34.54 8.50 -15.65
CA SER A 188 35.23 9.35 -14.66
C SER A 188 36.73 9.49 -14.95
N ALA A 189 37.37 8.43 -15.46
CA ALA A 189 38.76 8.46 -15.90
C ALA A 189 38.97 9.43 -17.07
N THR A 190 38.07 9.40 -18.06
CA THR A 190 38.09 10.33 -19.20
C THR A 190 37.82 11.77 -18.76
N LEU A 191 36.88 11.98 -17.83
CA LEU A 191 36.60 13.29 -17.24
C LEU A 191 37.82 13.88 -16.52
N ARG A 192 38.51 13.06 -15.72
CA ARG A 192 39.74 13.48 -15.03
C ARG A 192 40.81 13.93 -16.02
N ARG A 193 41.09 13.10 -17.04
CA ARG A 193 42.03 13.46 -18.12
C ARG A 193 41.64 14.77 -18.81
N ARG A 194 40.36 14.95 -19.15
CA ARG A 194 39.87 16.21 -19.75
C ARG A 194 40.12 17.43 -18.87
N LYS A 195 39.96 17.29 -17.55
CA LYS A 195 40.24 18.35 -16.58
C LYS A 195 41.74 18.71 -16.57
N ASP A 196 42.61 17.70 -16.66
CA ASP A 196 44.06 17.90 -16.69
C ASP A 196 44.50 18.65 -17.96
N PHE A 197 43.90 18.33 -19.11
CA PHE A 197 44.17 19.03 -20.38
C PHE A 197 43.54 20.42 -20.48
N LEU A 198 42.63 20.79 -19.58
CA LEU A 198 41.89 22.07 -19.67
C LEU A 198 42.85 23.26 -19.73
N ARG A 199 43.88 23.28 -18.89
CA ARG A 199 44.89 24.36 -18.85
C ARG A 199 45.58 24.54 -20.19
N THR A 200 46.03 23.44 -20.80
CA THR A 200 46.70 23.45 -22.11
C THR A 200 45.74 23.88 -23.22
N THR A 201 44.50 23.36 -23.23
CA THR A 201 43.51 23.73 -24.26
C THR A 201 43.07 25.19 -24.17
N THR A 202 43.02 25.78 -22.97
CA THR A 202 42.72 27.20 -22.79
C THR A 202 43.85 28.06 -23.35
N ALA A 203 45.11 27.73 -23.05
CA ALA A 203 46.27 28.46 -23.57
C ALA A 203 46.35 28.41 -25.11
N LEU A 204 45.99 27.28 -25.72
CA LEU A 204 45.95 27.12 -27.18
C LEU A 204 44.76 27.82 -27.86
N ARG A 205 43.71 28.20 -27.11
CA ARG A 205 42.54 28.92 -27.66
C ARG A 205 42.70 30.43 -27.62
N THR A 206 43.54 30.95 -26.72
CA THR A 206 43.76 32.39 -26.53
C THR A 206 44.85 32.98 -27.41
N ASN A 207 45.70 32.13 -27.99
CA ASN A 207 46.69 32.50 -28.99
C ASN A 207 46.11 32.36 -30.39
#